data_AF-A0A842SU96-F1
#
_entry.id   AF-A0A842SU96-F1
#
_cell.length_a   1.000
_cell.length_b   1.000
_cell.length_c   1.000
_cell.angle_alpha   90.00
_cell.angle_beta   90.00
_cell.angle_gamma   90.00
#
_symmetry.space_group_name_H-M   'P 1'
#
loop_
_entity.id
_entity.type
_entity.pdbx_description
1 polymer ?
#
loop_
_entity_poly.entity_id
_entity_poly.type
_entity_poly.pdbx_seq_one_letter_code
_entity_poly.pdbx_strand_id
1 'polypeptide(L)'
;MGWFGLFKREQPHVTLELDEVKDWLKHYQDDVGLEHHFNIFLAEMRQHVKHTMERLDILESADLKNPNIPQRAKQAMEGHRKQYIKRIKEFIESIDIPKDYEKLTPFAEAFSEQVEQLSSDTQKNVYVLKEFLEKEAGSVAKTIGRMDRSIVDLRSTFEKLGKEKVDRAYEQLGKHDRLMERRAQLAAALKQEKEKLAEPMAKLEKIKKKVKEYTTSRGYALVQEREEELERLKEALNKDKQAIKRATSALGKAMKKLFKKTKHKEWLEKYLEDFSDALQEDEELIITKILDEIHDKFEELELTDARKDKAKKALKKTSVAWLNTQRKKLLDTKKAISSLEERLGKDTTRLLIDEQQRWQASTQEHVDNIRKNIGLIEEELSRLSPRLSLQKVRDALRRLHEKLDLKELS
;
A
#
# COMPACT_ATOMS: atom_id res chain seq x y z
N MET A 1 -31.27 -13.32 56.89
CA MET A 1 -30.58 -12.08 56.46
C MET A 1 -29.27 -11.99 57.25
N GLY A 2 -28.14 -12.37 56.63
CA GLY A 2 -26.87 -12.59 57.32
C GLY A 2 -26.03 -11.31 57.47
N TRP A 3 -25.52 -11.09 58.69
CA TRP A 3 -24.77 -9.93 59.17
C TRP A 3 -23.31 -9.81 58.69
N PHE A 4 -22.87 -10.59 57.70
CA PHE A 4 -21.48 -10.63 57.21
C PHE A 4 -21.15 -9.60 56.11
N GLY A 5 -21.80 -8.44 56.12
CA GLY A 5 -21.59 -7.37 55.13
C GLY A 5 -20.64 -6.26 55.57
N LEU A 6 -20.10 -6.28 56.80
CA LEU A 6 -19.59 -5.06 57.46
C LEU A 6 -18.06 -4.88 57.53
N PHE A 7 -17.26 -5.76 56.93
CA PHE A 7 -15.81 -5.53 56.83
C PHE A 7 -15.26 -5.96 55.46
N LYS A 8 -15.67 -5.27 54.39
CA LYS A 8 -14.80 -5.19 53.20
C LYS A 8 -13.56 -4.41 53.66
N ARG A 9 -12.43 -5.09 53.89
CA ARG A 9 -11.14 -4.41 54.08
C ARG A 9 -10.99 -3.45 52.90
N GLU A 10 -10.94 -2.16 53.19
CA GLU A 10 -10.67 -1.19 52.14
C GLU A 10 -9.31 -1.54 51.53
N GLN A 11 -9.33 -1.85 50.23
CA GLN A 11 -8.09 -2.01 49.49
C GLN A 11 -7.29 -0.69 49.61
N PRO A 12 -5.97 -0.75 49.83
CA PRO A 12 -5.15 0.45 49.85
C PRO A 12 -5.18 1.09 48.47
N HIS A 13 -5.10 2.43 48.43
CA HIS A 13 -4.92 3.14 47.18
C HIS A 13 -3.51 2.84 46.66
N VAL A 14 -3.41 2.36 45.42
CA VAL A 14 -2.12 2.05 44.79
C VAL A 14 -1.97 3.00 43.61
N THR A 15 -0.86 3.72 43.57
CA THR A 15 -0.53 4.63 42.48
C THR A 15 0.73 4.13 41.81
N LEU A 16 0.66 3.85 40.51
CA LEU A 16 1.78 3.31 39.73
C LEU A 16 2.19 4.25 38.61
N GLU A 17 3.47 4.22 38.30
CA GLU A 17 4.02 4.70 37.04
C GLU A 17 3.94 3.59 35.97
N LEU A 18 3.96 3.97 34.69
CA LEU A 18 3.71 3.02 33.60
C LEU A 18 4.79 1.95 33.48
N ASP A 19 6.04 2.33 33.74
CA ASP A 19 7.20 1.44 33.78
C ASP A 19 7.17 0.47 34.96
N GLU A 20 6.54 0.85 36.08
CA GLU A 20 6.35 -0.01 37.25
C GLU A 20 5.28 -1.09 37.06
N VAL A 21 4.42 -0.99 36.03
CA VAL A 21 3.26 -1.90 35.85
C VAL A 21 3.69 -3.36 35.69
N LYS A 22 4.79 -3.64 34.98
CA LYS A 22 5.26 -5.03 34.78
C LYS A 22 5.68 -5.65 36.11
N ASP A 23 6.45 -4.92 36.89
CA ASP A 23 6.91 -5.38 38.20
C ASP A 23 5.73 -5.53 39.15
N TRP A 24 4.79 -4.59 39.14
CA TRP A 24 3.58 -4.69 39.96
C TRP A 24 2.72 -5.92 39.58
N LEU A 25 2.52 -6.19 38.29
CA LEU A 25 1.79 -7.39 37.84
C LEU A 25 2.47 -8.68 38.30
N LYS A 26 3.80 -8.73 38.28
CA LYS A 26 4.58 -9.86 38.80
C LYS A 26 4.37 -10.04 40.30
N HIS A 27 4.52 -8.98 41.10
CA HIS A 27 4.27 -9.05 42.55
C HIS A 27 2.82 -9.43 42.85
N TYR A 28 1.86 -8.91 42.09
CA TYR A 28 0.45 -9.29 42.21
C TYR A 28 0.26 -10.80 41.97
N GLN A 29 0.91 -11.38 40.96
CA GLN A 29 0.87 -12.83 40.68
C GLN A 29 1.45 -13.66 41.82
N ASP A 30 2.54 -13.18 42.43
CA ASP A 30 3.19 -13.81 43.58
C ASP A 30 2.28 -13.74 44.81
N ASP A 31 1.66 -12.58 45.08
CA ASP A 31 0.74 -12.34 46.20
C ASP A 31 -0.54 -13.18 46.10
N VAL A 32 -1.09 -13.35 44.89
CA VAL A 32 -2.25 -14.25 44.69
C VAL A 32 -1.87 -15.73 44.67
N GLY A 33 -0.57 -16.06 44.70
CA GLY A 33 -0.08 -17.42 44.86
C GLY A 33 -0.30 -18.33 43.66
N LEU A 34 -0.33 -17.79 42.43
CA LEU A 34 -0.55 -18.60 41.22
C LEU A 34 0.48 -19.71 41.07
N GLU A 35 1.77 -19.39 41.28
CA GLU A 35 2.86 -20.36 41.24
C GLU A 35 2.74 -21.39 42.37
N HIS A 36 2.31 -20.98 43.56
CA HIS A 36 2.08 -21.89 44.68
C HIS A 36 1.01 -22.94 44.35
N HIS A 37 -0.15 -22.51 43.84
CA HIS A 37 -1.23 -23.41 43.44
C HIS A 37 -0.84 -24.32 42.27
N PHE A 38 -0.04 -23.81 41.33
CA PHE A 38 0.52 -24.62 40.25
C PHE A 38 1.46 -25.72 40.79
N ASN A 39 2.33 -25.38 41.73
CA ASN A 39 3.25 -26.34 42.35
C ASN A 39 2.52 -27.43 43.15
N ILE A 40 1.41 -27.09 43.82
CA ILE A 40 0.53 -28.08 44.46
C ILE A 40 -0.03 -29.05 43.41
N PHE A 41 -0.60 -28.51 42.33
CA PHE A 41 -1.11 -29.33 41.23
C PHE A 41 -0.03 -30.25 40.62
N LEU A 42 1.20 -29.76 40.43
CA LEU A 42 2.30 -30.58 39.92
C LEU A 42 2.61 -31.76 40.86
N ALA A 43 2.58 -31.52 42.17
CA ALA A 43 2.78 -32.57 43.16
C ALA A 43 1.63 -33.60 43.14
N GLU A 44 0.38 -33.14 43.08
CA GLU A 44 -0.82 -33.99 42.99
C GLU A 44 -0.82 -34.84 41.73
N MET A 45 -0.52 -34.25 40.57
CA MET A 45 -0.45 -34.96 39.29
C MET A 45 0.62 -36.06 39.31
N ARG A 46 1.83 -35.77 39.80
CA ARG A 46 2.90 -36.78 39.96
C ARG A 46 2.48 -37.90 40.89
N GLN A 47 1.78 -37.57 41.98
CA GLN A 47 1.26 -38.57 42.91
C GLN A 47 0.18 -39.44 42.25
N HIS A 48 -0.73 -38.85 41.48
CA HIS A 48 -1.75 -39.58 40.75
C HIS A 48 -1.16 -40.50 39.68
N VAL A 49 -0.10 -40.05 38.97
CA VAL A 49 0.66 -40.89 38.03
C VAL A 49 1.24 -42.10 38.74
N LYS A 50 1.95 -41.87 39.86
CA LYS A 50 2.53 -42.95 40.67
C LYS A 50 1.47 -43.94 41.16
N HIS A 51 0.38 -43.45 41.74
CA HIS A 51 -0.71 -44.31 42.22
C HIS A 51 -1.36 -45.10 41.07
N THR A 52 -1.47 -44.52 39.87
CA THR A 52 -2.04 -45.25 38.73
C THR A 52 -1.15 -46.41 38.34
N MET A 53 0.18 -46.23 38.31
CA MET A 53 1.14 -47.32 38.08
C MET A 53 1.01 -48.42 39.15
N GLU A 54 0.94 -48.06 40.43
CA GLU A 54 0.72 -49.02 41.52
C GLU A 54 -0.61 -49.80 41.36
N ARG A 55 -1.68 -49.14 40.88
CA ARG A 55 -2.96 -49.81 40.60
C ARG A 55 -2.90 -50.73 39.39
N LEU A 56 -2.08 -50.42 38.40
CA LEU A 56 -1.83 -51.32 37.26
C LEU A 56 -1.11 -52.59 37.71
N ASP A 57 -0.12 -52.48 38.59
CA ASP A 57 0.61 -53.65 39.12
C ASP A 57 -0.33 -54.55 39.94
N ILE A 58 -1.21 -53.96 40.76
CA ILE A 58 -2.25 -54.70 41.49
C ILE A 58 -3.20 -55.42 40.52
N LEU A 59 -3.67 -54.73 39.48
CA LEU A 59 -4.55 -55.32 38.46
C LEU A 59 -3.86 -56.47 37.72
N GLU A 60 -2.57 -56.35 37.44
CA GLU A 60 -1.76 -57.38 36.78
C GLU A 60 -1.67 -58.66 37.61
N SER A 61 -1.45 -58.52 38.92
CA SER A 61 -1.32 -59.64 39.87
C SER A 61 -2.65 -60.17 40.43
N ALA A 62 -3.78 -59.55 40.10
CA ALA A 62 -5.07 -59.89 40.71
C ALA A 62 -5.59 -61.28 40.30
N ASP A 63 -6.06 -62.04 41.29
CA ASP A 63 -6.67 -63.35 41.11
C ASP A 63 -8.18 -63.27 40.79
N LEU A 64 -8.67 -64.27 40.05
CA LEU A 64 -10.09 -64.41 39.75
C LEU A 64 -10.88 -64.77 41.02
N LYS A 65 -11.94 -64.00 41.31
CA LYS A 65 -12.86 -64.28 42.43
C LYS A 65 -13.59 -65.63 42.27
N ASN A 66 -13.86 -66.05 41.04
CA ASN A 66 -14.37 -67.38 40.72
C ASN A 66 -13.39 -68.10 39.78
N PRO A 67 -12.56 -69.03 40.29
CA PRO A 67 -11.61 -69.75 39.45
C PRO A 67 -12.29 -70.78 38.53
N ASN A 68 -13.56 -71.11 38.75
CA ASN A 68 -14.32 -72.10 37.99
C ASN A 68 -15.06 -71.50 36.79
N ILE A 69 -14.31 -70.80 35.93
CA ILE A 69 -14.81 -70.25 34.66
C ILE A 69 -14.20 -71.01 33.46
N PRO A 70 -14.88 -71.05 32.30
CA PRO A 70 -14.36 -71.73 31.11
C PRO A 70 -12.98 -71.21 30.68
N GLN A 71 -12.12 -72.11 30.19
CA GLN A 71 -10.75 -71.75 29.78
C GLN A 71 -10.70 -70.61 28.75
N ARG A 72 -11.65 -70.58 27.81
CA ARG A 72 -11.79 -69.52 26.81
C ARG A 72 -12.08 -68.16 27.45
N ALA A 73 -12.85 -68.11 28.54
CA ALA A 73 -13.14 -66.88 29.28
C ALA A 73 -11.91 -66.38 30.06
N LYS A 74 -11.12 -67.29 30.65
CA LYS A 74 -9.82 -66.96 31.29
C LYS A 74 -8.86 -66.31 30.30
N GLN A 75 -8.68 -66.93 29.13
CA GLN A 75 -7.79 -66.43 28.08
C GLN A 75 -8.25 -65.06 27.56
N ALA A 76 -9.55 -64.87 27.34
CA ALA A 76 -10.10 -63.59 26.90
C ALA A 76 -9.86 -62.49 27.95
N MET A 77 -10.16 -62.77 29.22
CA MET A 77 -9.93 -61.84 30.34
C MET A 77 -8.45 -61.44 30.42
N GLU A 78 -7.52 -62.40 30.38
CA GLU A 78 -6.09 -62.12 30.44
C GLU A 78 -5.58 -61.29 29.25
N GLY A 79 -6.09 -61.56 28.04
CA GLY A 79 -5.78 -60.77 26.85
C GLY A 79 -6.23 -59.31 27.00
N HIS A 80 -7.48 -59.10 27.41
CA HIS A 80 -8.02 -57.76 27.68
C HIS A 80 -7.30 -57.06 28.84
N ARG A 81 -6.91 -57.79 29.88
CA ARG A 81 -6.09 -57.27 31.00
C ARG A 81 -4.74 -56.73 30.51
N LYS A 82 -3.99 -57.53 29.75
CA LYS A 82 -2.69 -57.12 29.20
C LYS A 82 -2.81 -55.92 28.29
N GLN A 83 -3.82 -55.92 27.41
CA GLN A 83 -4.06 -54.80 26.50
C GLN A 83 -4.46 -53.53 27.25
N TYR A 84 -5.33 -53.63 28.27
CA TYR A 84 -5.70 -52.50 29.12
C TYR A 84 -4.49 -51.90 29.81
N ILE A 85 -3.70 -52.73 30.53
CA ILE A 85 -2.50 -52.27 31.24
C ILE A 85 -1.53 -51.58 30.28
N LYS A 86 -1.28 -52.19 29.11
CA LYS A 86 -0.41 -51.60 28.09
C LYS A 86 -0.89 -50.22 27.66
N ARG A 87 -2.18 -50.05 27.34
CA ARG A 87 -2.74 -48.75 26.92
C ARG A 87 -2.67 -47.69 28.01
N ILE A 88 -2.91 -48.06 29.27
CA ILE A 88 -2.81 -47.11 30.38
C ILE A 88 -1.35 -46.70 30.62
N LYS A 89 -0.39 -47.62 30.50
CA LYS A 89 1.05 -47.29 30.59
C LYS A 89 1.47 -46.33 29.47
N GLU A 90 1.09 -46.63 28.22
CA GLU A 90 1.33 -45.74 27.06
C GLU A 90 0.74 -44.34 27.28
N PHE A 91 -0.49 -44.25 27.81
CA PHE A 91 -1.10 -42.98 28.15
C PHE A 91 -0.31 -42.23 29.21
N ILE A 92 0.05 -42.87 30.34
CA ILE A 92 0.81 -42.24 31.42
C ILE A 92 2.15 -41.70 30.92
N GLU A 93 2.85 -42.48 30.10
CA GLU A 93 4.14 -42.10 29.52
C GLU A 93 4.01 -40.91 28.55
N SER A 94 2.83 -40.73 27.94
CA SER A 94 2.56 -39.61 27.03
C SER A 94 2.18 -38.29 27.72
N ILE A 95 1.96 -38.29 29.04
CA ILE A 95 1.59 -37.08 29.78
C ILE A 95 2.82 -36.17 29.92
N ASP A 96 2.87 -35.11 29.12
CA ASP A 96 3.88 -34.04 29.25
C ASP A 96 3.38 -32.91 30.16
N ILE A 97 3.66 -33.03 31.46
CA ILE A 97 3.23 -32.03 32.45
C ILE A 97 4.06 -30.75 32.28
N PRO A 98 3.44 -29.57 32.09
CA PRO A 98 4.15 -28.32 31.88
C PRO A 98 4.99 -27.92 33.11
N LYS A 99 6.10 -27.23 32.87
CA LYS A 99 6.98 -26.68 33.93
C LYS A 99 6.54 -25.30 34.42
N ASP A 100 5.69 -24.63 33.66
CA ASP A 100 5.20 -23.28 33.91
C ASP A 100 3.67 -23.27 33.80
N TYR A 101 3.02 -22.40 34.58
CA TYR A 101 1.57 -22.28 34.57
C TYR A 101 1.04 -21.59 33.30
N GLU A 102 1.91 -20.95 32.52
CA GLU A 102 1.54 -20.27 31.27
C GLU A 102 1.07 -21.27 30.21
N LYS A 103 1.63 -22.48 30.21
CA LYS A 103 1.24 -23.59 29.33
C LYS A 103 0.09 -24.44 29.88
N LEU A 104 -0.55 -24.04 30.98
CA LEU A 104 -1.62 -24.84 31.58
C LEU A 104 -2.83 -25.01 30.65
N THR A 105 -3.26 -23.94 29.99
CA THR A 105 -4.42 -23.98 29.09
C THR A 105 -4.25 -24.98 27.95
N PRO A 106 -3.18 -24.90 27.11
CA PRO A 106 -2.99 -25.88 26.05
C PRO A 106 -2.75 -27.31 26.58
N PHE A 107 -2.10 -27.45 27.74
CA PHE A 107 -1.95 -28.75 28.39
C PHE A 107 -3.30 -29.36 28.79
N ALA A 108 -4.19 -28.57 29.40
CA ALA A 108 -5.48 -29.03 29.87
C ALA A 108 -6.36 -29.53 28.72
N GLU A 109 -6.37 -28.81 27.59
CA GLU A 109 -7.10 -29.20 26.39
C GLU A 109 -6.55 -30.53 25.82
N ALA A 110 -5.24 -30.63 25.65
CA ALA A 110 -4.60 -31.85 25.15
C ALA A 110 -4.82 -33.04 26.09
N PHE A 111 -4.76 -32.83 27.40
CA PHE A 111 -4.99 -33.89 28.39
C PHE A 111 -6.43 -34.43 28.33
N SER A 112 -7.43 -33.54 28.22
CA SER A 112 -8.84 -33.95 28.08
C SER A 112 -9.06 -34.80 26.82
N GLU A 113 -8.47 -34.40 25.68
CA GLU A 113 -8.52 -35.19 24.44
C GLU A 113 -7.87 -36.57 24.62
N GLN A 114 -6.70 -36.64 25.27
CA GLN A 114 -6.01 -37.90 25.54
C GLN A 114 -6.83 -38.82 26.45
N VAL A 115 -7.54 -38.29 27.45
CA VAL A 115 -8.42 -39.07 28.34
C VAL A 115 -9.63 -39.60 27.58
N GLU A 116 -10.24 -38.81 26.70
CA GLU A 116 -11.36 -39.26 25.85
C GLU A 116 -10.92 -40.37 24.90
N GLN A 117 -9.78 -40.20 24.24
CA GLN A 117 -9.20 -41.21 23.36
C GLN A 117 -8.89 -42.50 24.11
N LEU A 118 -8.29 -42.40 25.30
CA LEU A 118 -8.01 -43.54 26.17
C LEU A 118 -9.28 -44.28 26.56
N SER A 119 -10.35 -43.56 26.90
CA SER A 119 -11.65 -44.14 27.24
C SER A 119 -12.22 -44.97 26.08
N SER A 120 -12.14 -44.42 24.85
CA SER A 120 -12.55 -45.12 23.62
C SER A 120 -11.72 -46.38 23.37
N ASP A 121 -10.39 -46.27 23.43
CA ASP A 121 -9.46 -47.36 23.14
C ASP A 121 -9.52 -48.50 24.16
N THR A 122 -9.92 -48.19 25.39
CA THR A 122 -9.98 -49.16 26.48
C THR A 122 -11.39 -49.68 26.78
N GLN A 123 -12.44 -49.15 26.14
CA GLN A 123 -13.83 -49.46 26.45
C GLN A 123 -14.14 -50.96 26.47
N LYS A 124 -13.72 -51.68 25.43
CA LYS A 124 -13.92 -53.15 25.32
C LYS A 124 -13.16 -53.90 26.42
N ASN A 125 -11.94 -53.47 26.73
CA ASN A 125 -11.13 -54.10 27.76
C ASN A 125 -11.76 -53.90 29.13
N VAL A 126 -12.21 -52.68 29.44
CA VAL A 126 -12.90 -52.35 30.69
C VAL A 126 -14.19 -53.16 30.83
N TYR A 127 -14.97 -53.33 29.76
CA TYR A 127 -16.20 -54.13 29.79
C TYR A 127 -15.93 -55.57 30.23
N VAL A 128 -14.91 -56.23 29.65
CA VAL A 128 -14.53 -57.59 30.05
C VAL A 128 -13.95 -57.63 31.46
N LEU A 129 -13.10 -56.66 31.83
CA LEU A 129 -12.50 -56.61 33.16
C LEU A 129 -13.53 -56.34 34.26
N LYS A 130 -14.65 -55.64 33.98
CA LYS A 130 -15.71 -55.43 34.96
C LYS A 130 -16.36 -56.75 35.43
N GLU A 131 -16.45 -57.75 34.57
CA GLU A 131 -17.04 -59.05 34.93
C GLU A 131 -16.17 -59.84 35.92
N PHE A 132 -14.85 -59.67 35.87
CA PHE A 132 -13.90 -60.52 36.59
C PHE A 132 -13.07 -59.80 37.65
N LEU A 133 -12.72 -58.53 37.41
CA LEU A 133 -11.77 -57.70 38.14
C LEU A 133 -12.29 -56.25 38.31
N GLU A 134 -13.59 -56.13 38.61
CA GLU A 134 -14.28 -54.82 38.70
C GLU A 134 -13.60 -53.84 39.66
N LYS A 135 -13.16 -54.34 40.82
CA LYS A 135 -12.60 -53.49 41.88
C LYS A 135 -11.25 -52.92 41.44
N GLU A 136 -10.42 -53.76 40.84
CA GLU A 136 -9.07 -53.45 40.41
C GLU A 136 -9.10 -52.51 39.20
N ALA A 137 -9.87 -52.86 38.16
CA ALA A 137 -10.05 -52.00 36.99
C ALA A 137 -10.73 -50.67 37.33
N GLY A 138 -11.74 -50.71 38.22
CA GLY A 138 -12.38 -49.50 38.74
C GLY A 138 -11.45 -48.62 39.55
N SER A 139 -10.44 -49.18 40.22
CA SER A 139 -9.45 -48.40 40.96
C SER A 139 -8.50 -47.61 40.05
N VAL A 140 -8.10 -48.19 38.91
CA VAL A 140 -7.30 -47.52 37.87
C VAL A 140 -8.10 -46.38 37.23
N ALA A 141 -9.34 -46.63 36.84
CA ALA A 141 -10.21 -45.58 36.28
C ALA A 141 -10.42 -44.42 37.28
N LYS A 142 -10.53 -44.71 38.58
CA LYS A 142 -10.66 -43.69 39.62
C LYS A 142 -9.43 -42.79 39.76
N THR A 143 -8.21 -43.32 39.58
CA THR A 143 -6.98 -42.49 39.68
C THR A 143 -6.81 -41.59 38.46
N ILE A 144 -7.14 -42.07 37.26
CA ILE A 144 -7.20 -41.24 36.03
C ILE A 144 -8.24 -40.12 36.20
N GLY A 145 -9.43 -40.45 36.69
CA GLY A 145 -10.46 -39.44 36.99
C GLY A 145 -10.09 -38.47 38.13
N ARG A 146 -9.04 -38.73 38.93
CA ARG A 146 -8.49 -37.73 39.87
C ARG A 146 -7.52 -36.77 39.19
N MET A 147 -6.75 -37.24 38.20
CA MET A 147 -5.89 -36.38 37.37
C MET A 147 -6.73 -35.34 36.63
N ASP A 148 -7.79 -35.78 35.95
CA ASP A 148 -8.71 -34.90 35.24
C ASP A 148 -9.35 -33.85 36.16
N ARG A 149 -9.82 -34.27 37.34
CA ARG A 149 -10.32 -33.34 38.37
C ARG A 149 -9.28 -32.34 38.85
N SER A 150 -8.02 -32.75 39.03
CA SER A 150 -6.94 -31.85 39.44
C SER A 150 -6.73 -30.71 38.44
N ILE A 151 -6.88 -31.00 37.14
CA ILE A 151 -6.81 -30.00 36.07
C ILE A 151 -8.00 -29.04 36.13
N VAL A 152 -9.21 -29.57 36.29
CA VAL A 152 -10.44 -28.75 36.43
C VAL A 152 -10.37 -27.84 37.67
N ASP A 153 -9.91 -28.38 38.79
CA ASP A 153 -9.77 -27.65 40.06
C ASP A 153 -8.72 -26.55 39.94
N LEU A 154 -7.59 -26.82 39.31
CA LEU A 154 -6.56 -25.80 39.05
C LEU A 154 -7.09 -24.69 38.12
N ARG A 155 -7.80 -25.04 37.04
CA ARG A 155 -8.42 -24.04 36.14
C ARG A 155 -9.41 -23.15 36.89
N SER A 156 -10.29 -23.75 37.71
CA SER A 156 -11.23 -22.99 38.54
C SER A 156 -10.50 -22.09 39.55
N THR A 157 -9.39 -22.57 40.10
CA THR A 157 -8.55 -21.78 41.02
C THR A 157 -7.94 -20.58 40.30
N PHE A 158 -7.38 -20.77 39.12
CA PHE A 158 -6.80 -19.68 38.33
C PHE A 158 -7.83 -18.65 37.86
N GLU A 159 -9.04 -19.10 37.52
CA GLU A 159 -10.15 -18.20 37.21
C GLU A 159 -10.51 -17.32 38.42
N LYS A 160 -10.62 -17.93 39.62
CA LYS A 160 -10.89 -17.21 40.87
C LYS A 160 -9.78 -16.24 41.26
N LEU A 161 -8.52 -16.64 41.05
CA LEU A 161 -7.34 -15.79 41.28
C LEU A 161 -7.15 -14.72 40.19
N GLY A 162 -7.96 -14.74 39.12
CA GLY A 162 -7.97 -13.71 38.09
C GLY A 162 -6.80 -13.80 37.10
N LYS A 163 -6.24 -14.99 36.86
CA LYS A 163 -5.14 -15.21 35.90
C LYS A 163 -5.41 -14.56 34.54
N GLU A 164 -6.61 -14.75 34.00
CA GLU A 164 -7.00 -14.18 32.70
C GLU A 164 -6.98 -12.65 32.71
N LYS A 165 -7.33 -12.02 33.83
CA LYS A 165 -7.27 -10.56 33.96
C LYS A 165 -5.84 -10.06 33.95
N VAL A 166 -4.91 -10.80 34.57
CA VAL A 166 -3.48 -10.50 34.55
C VAL A 166 -2.92 -10.61 33.13
N ASP A 167 -3.28 -11.67 32.41
CA ASP A 167 -2.84 -11.87 31.02
C ASP A 167 -3.34 -10.75 30.11
N ARG A 168 -4.61 -10.34 30.26
CA ARG A 168 -5.16 -9.19 29.55
C ARG A 168 -4.42 -7.89 29.88
N ALA A 169 -4.00 -7.69 31.14
CA ALA A 169 -3.23 -6.50 31.51
C ALA A 169 -1.86 -6.47 30.83
N TYR A 170 -1.13 -7.60 30.82
CA TYR A 170 0.12 -7.72 30.06
C TYR A 170 -0.09 -7.50 28.56
N GLU A 171 -1.17 -8.05 27.99
CA GLU A 171 -1.50 -7.87 26.57
C GLU A 171 -1.75 -6.39 26.22
N GLN A 172 -2.54 -5.68 27.04
CA GLN A 172 -2.79 -4.25 26.81
C GLN A 172 -1.52 -3.42 26.98
N LEU A 173 -0.67 -3.76 27.95
CA LEU A 173 0.60 -3.09 28.16
C LEU A 173 1.54 -3.31 26.96
N GLY A 174 1.67 -4.55 26.47
CA GLY A 174 2.46 -4.84 25.27
C GLY A 174 1.93 -4.15 24.01
N LYS A 175 0.60 -4.01 23.86
CA LYS A 175 -0.01 -3.22 22.78
C LYS A 175 0.34 -1.73 22.90
N HIS A 176 0.34 -1.20 24.11
CA HIS A 176 0.74 0.18 24.38
C HIS A 176 2.22 0.43 24.05
N ASP A 177 3.11 -0.44 24.53
CA ASP A 177 4.56 -0.35 24.27
C ASP A 177 4.84 -0.32 22.76
N ARG A 178 4.25 -1.24 22.00
CA ARG A 178 4.40 -1.29 20.52
C ARG A 178 3.86 -0.04 19.83
N LEU A 179 2.75 0.53 20.32
CA LEU A 179 2.21 1.77 19.79
C LEU A 179 3.17 2.95 20.04
N MET A 180 3.76 3.03 21.24
CA MET A 180 4.71 4.07 21.60
C MET A 180 6.01 3.95 20.80
N GLU A 181 6.51 2.73 20.60
CA GLU A 181 7.67 2.48 19.74
C GLU A 181 7.40 2.91 18.29
N ARG A 182 6.25 2.50 17.72
CA ARG A 182 5.86 2.91 16.37
C ARG A 182 5.75 4.43 16.25
N ARG A 183 5.18 5.09 17.24
CA ARG A 183 5.06 6.56 17.28
C ARG A 183 6.44 7.22 17.32
N ALA A 184 7.38 6.70 18.11
CA ALA A 184 8.75 7.22 18.17
C ALA A 184 9.48 7.06 16.83
N GLN A 185 9.34 5.90 16.17
CA GLN A 185 9.90 5.64 14.84
C GLN A 185 9.34 6.61 13.80
N LEU A 186 8.01 6.83 13.78
CA LEU A 186 7.37 7.77 12.86
C LEU A 186 7.78 9.23 13.16
N ALA A 187 7.93 9.62 14.42
CA ALA A 187 8.40 10.95 14.79
C ALA A 187 9.85 11.20 14.34
N ALA A 188 10.72 10.20 14.46
CA ALA A 188 12.09 10.27 13.96
C ALA A 188 12.13 10.36 12.42
N ALA A 189 11.32 9.55 11.73
CA ALA A 189 11.16 9.62 10.28
C ALA A 189 10.64 10.98 9.81
N LEU A 190 9.63 11.53 10.50
CA LEU A 190 9.09 12.87 10.23
C LEU A 190 10.17 13.95 10.34
N LYS A 191 11.01 13.87 11.37
CA LYS A 191 12.13 14.79 11.56
C LYS A 191 13.12 14.70 10.39
N GLN A 192 13.52 13.48 10.00
CA GLN A 192 14.43 13.28 8.86
C GLN A 192 13.84 13.81 7.55
N GLU A 193 12.56 13.57 7.26
CA GLU A 193 11.93 14.08 6.03
C GLU A 193 11.83 15.62 6.04
N LYS A 194 11.58 16.24 7.21
CA LYS A 194 11.61 17.70 7.36
C LYS A 194 13.02 18.27 7.16
N GLU A 195 14.06 17.57 7.60
CA GLU A 195 15.45 17.96 7.34
C GLU A 195 15.79 17.83 5.85
N LYS A 196 15.39 16.74 5.19
CA LYS A 196 15.55 16.54 3.73
C LYS A 196 14.84 17.61 2.90
N LEU A 197 13.75 18.19 3.40
CA LEU A 197 13.01 19.24 2.70
C LEU A 197 13.79 20.56 2.58
N ALA A 198 14.69 20.85 3.54
CA ALA A 198 15.34 22.15 3.65
C ALA A 198 16.24 22.47 2.44
N GLU A 199 17.03 21.50 1.97
CA GLU A 199 17.96 21.69 0.86
C GLU A 199 17.25 21.92 -0.49
N PRO A 200 16.30 21.07 -0.93
CA PRO A 200 15.53 21.29 -2.15
C PRO A 200 14.76 22.61 -2.13
N MET A 201 14.20 23.02 -0.98
CA MET A 201 13.55 24.32 -0.86
C MET A 201 14.53 25.48 -1.06
N ALA A 202 15.71 25.44 -0.44
CA ALA A 202 16.73 26.46 -0.64
C ALA A 202 17.22 26.51 -2.10
N LYS A 203 17.36 25.35 -2.75
CA LYS A 203 17.69 25.23 -4.17
C LYS A 203 16.60 25.84 -5.06
N LEU A 204 15.34 25.53 -4.78
CA LEU A 204 14.19 26.07 -5.50
C LEU A 204 14.14 27.59 -5.45
N GLU A 205 14.36 28.20 -4.28
CA GLU A 205 14.39 29.66 -4.15
C GLU A 205 15.56 30.29 -4.92
N LYS A 206 16.75 29.65 -4.93
CA LYS A 206 17.88 30.09 -5.77
C LYS A 206 17.53 30.04 -7.26
N ILE A 207 16.86 28.98 -7.72
CA ILE A 207 16.45 28.84 -9.13
C ILE A 207 15.40 29.91 -9.48
N LYS A 208 14.37 30.12 -8.65
CA LYS A 208 13.36 31.17 -8.86
C LYS A 208 14.01 32.56 -8.97
N LYS A 209 15.01 32.85 -8.13
CA LYS A 209 15.75 34.10 -8.20
C LYS A 209 16.48 34.25 -9.54
N LYS A 210 17.18 33.22 -10.00
CA LYS A 210 17.86 33.22 -11.32
C LYS A 210 16.88 33.38 -12.48
N VAL A 211 15.74 32.69 -12.46
CA VAL A 211 14.68 32.86 -13.48
C VAL A 211 14.25 34.32 -13.52
N LYS A 212 13.98 34.94 -12.36
CA LYS A 212 13.60 36.35 -12.27
C LYS A 212 14.70 37.30 -12.77
N GLU A 213 15.96 37.02 -12.45
CA GLU A 213 17.11 37.80 -12.94
C GLU A 213 17.20 37.73 -14.48
N TYR A 214 17.03 36.54 -15.06
CA TYR A 214 17.05 36.40 -16.52
C TYR A 214 15.84 37.04 -17.20
N THR A 215 14.62 36.87 -16.67
CA THR A 215 13.41 37.45 -17.27
C THR A 215 13.30 38.96 -17.12
N THR A 216 14.08 39.57 -16.23
CA THR A 216 14.19 41.03 -16.11
C THR A 216 15.42 41.60 -16.84
N SER A 217 16.24 40.73 -17.43
CA SER A 217 17.45 41.14 -18.13
C SER A 217 17.14 41.79 -19.47
N ARG A 218 18.05 42.66 -19.93
CA ARG A 218 18.00 43.22 -21.28
C ARG A 218 18.04 42.14 -22.37
N GLY A 219 18.74 41.03 -22.11
CA GLY A 219 18.79 39.90 -23.04
C GLY A 219 17.41 39.31 -23.29
N TYR A 220 16.60 39.16 -22.24
CA TYR A 220 15.25 38.63 -22.39
C TYR A 220 14.31 39.61 -23.10
N ALA A 221 14.42 40.91 -22.83
CA ALA A 221 13.66 41.92 -23.58
C ALA A 221 13.95 41.84 -25.10
N LEU A 222 15.21 41.61 -25.49
CA LEU A 222 15.58 41.39 -26.89
C LEU A 222 15.02 40.08 -27.47
N VAL A 223 14.93 39.02 -26.67
CA VAL A 223 14.26 37.77 -27.07
C VAL A 223 12.78 38.05 -27.34
N GLN A 224 12.09 38.74 -26.43
CA GLN A 224 10.67 39.09 -26.61
C GLN A 224 10.45 39.95 -27.86
N GLU A 225 11.28 40.98 -28.08
CA GLU A 225 11.20 41.81 -29.28
C GLU A 225 11.35 40.99 -30.57
N ARG A 226 12.30 40.05 -30.60
CA ARG A 226 12.51 39.16 -31.74
C ARG A 226 11.36 38.16 -31.93
N GLU A 227 10.76 37.67 -30.85
CA GLU A 227 9.58 36.81 -30.92
C GLU A 227 8.37 37.57 -31.47
N GLU A 228 8.16 38.82 -31.06
CA GLU A 228 7.14 39.70 -31.64
C GLU A 228 7.41 40.00 -33.12
N GLU A 229 8.66 40.29 -33.50
CA GLU A 229 9.06 40.51 -34.89
C GLU A 229 8.81 39.26 -35.74
N LEU A 230 9.14 38.08 -35.22
CA LEU A 230 8.90 36.80 -35.89
C LEU A 230 7.41 36.61 -36.17
N GLU A 231 6.55 36.89 -35.19
CA GLU A 231 5.10 36.76 -35.36
C GLU A 231 4.57 37.77 -36.39
N ARG A 232 5.05 39.03 -36.36
CA ARG A 232 4.70 40.04 -37.36
C ARG A 232 5.10 39.62 -38.78
N LEU A 233 6.28 39.01 -38.95
CA LEU A 233 6.72 38.50 -40.25
C LEU A 233 5.87 37.30 -40.72
N LYS A 234 5.49 36.39 -39.82
CA LYS A 234 4.59 35.26 -40.12
C LYS A 234 3.21 35.75 -40.57
N GLU A 235 2.66 36.74 -39.88
CA GLU A 235 1.42 37.38 -40.28
C GLU A 235 1.55 38.08 -41.64
N ALA A 236 2.65 38.79 -41.90
CA ALA A 236 2.91 39.46 -43.17
C ALA A 236 3.00 38.45 -44.33
N LEU A 237 3.73 37.35 -44.14
CA LEU A 237 3.82 36.26 -45.11
C LEU A 237 2.42 35.70 -45.42
N ASN A 238 1.60 35.45 -44.40
CA ASN A 238 0.24 34.95 -44.59
C ASN A 238 -0.65 35.96 -45.33
N LYS A 239 -0.55 37.26 -45.02
CA LYS A 239 -1.26 38.33 -45.74
C LYS A 239 -0.89 38.34 -47.22
N ASP A 240 0.39 38.16 -47.54
CA ASP A 240 0.87 38.11 -48.94
C ASP A 240 0.38 36.85 -49.67
N LYS A 241 0.45 35.68 -49.03
CA LYS A 241 -0.15 34.44 -49.57
C LYS A 241 -1.64 34.62 -49.86
N GLN A 242 -2.38 35.27 -48.97
CA GLN A 242 -3.80 35.56 -49.18
C GLN A 242 -4.03 36.55 -50.32
N ALA A 243 -3.21 37.59 -50.45
CA ALA A 243 -3.30 38.55 -51.55
C ALA A 243 -3.10 37.87 -52.91
N ILE A 244 -2.10 36.99 -53.00
CA ILE A 244 -1.82 36.18 -54.19
C ILE A 244 -3.00 35.25 -54.51
N LYS A 245 -3.46 34.48 -53.51
CA LYS A 245 -4.62 33.59 -53.65
C LYS A 245 -5.87 34.33 -54.15
N ARG A 246 -6.15 35.53 -53.61
CA ARG A 246 -7.27 36.36 -54.08
C ARG A 246 -7.09 36.80 -55.53
N ALA A 247 -5.89 37.26 -55.89
CA ALA A 247 -5.58 37.69 -57.25
C ALA A 247 -5.68 36.55 -58.28
N THR A 248 -5.36 35.31 -57.89
CA THR A 248 -5.29 34.15 -58.79
C THR A 248 -6.53 33.25 -58.73
N SER A 249 -7.41 33.42 -57.74
CA SER A 249 -8.61 32.59 -57.54
C SER A 249 -9.50 32.45 -58.78
N ALA A 250 -9.63 33.51 -59.57
CA ALA A 250 -10.43 33.52 -60.80
C ALA A 250 -9.83 32.67 -61.92
N LEU A 251 -8.53 32.34 -61.85
CA LEU A 251 -7.82 31.53 -62.85
C LEU A 251 -8.00 30.03 -62.61
N GLY A 252 -8.40 29.60 -61.41
CA GLY A 252 -8.42 28.18 -61.04
C GLY A 252 -9.24 27.28 -61.97
N LYS A 253 -10.40 27.74 -62.48
CA LYS A 253 -11.19 26.96 -63.44
C LYS A 253 -10.54 26.89 -64.83
N ALA A 254 -9.92 28.00 -65.27
CA ALA A 254 -9.21 28.05 -66.54
C ALA A 254 -7.98 27.13 -66.51
N MET A 255 -7.21 27.18 -65.41
CA MET A 255 -6.10 26.28 -65.11
C MET A 255 -6.53 24.81 -65.13
N LYS A 256 -7.64 24.44 -64.44
CA LYS A 256 -8.16 23.06 -64.48
C LYS A 256 -8.56 22.58 -65.88
N LYS A 257 -9.14 23.46 -66.71
CA LYS A 257 -9.50 23.14 -68.11
C LYS A 257 -8.26 23.04 -69.00
N LEU A 258 -7.24 23.86 -68.76
CA LEU A 258 -5.96 23.81 -69.48
C LEU A 258 -5.13 22.57 -69.13
N PHE A 259 -5.30 21.99 -67.94
CA PHE A 259 -4.53 20.85 -67.42
C PHE A 259 -4.38 19.68 -68.41
N LYS A 260 -5.43 19.35 -69.17
CA LYS A 260 -5.38 18.26 -70.16
C LYS A 260 -4.61 18.63 -71.45
N LYS A 261 -4.45 19.92 -71.72
CA LYS A 261 -3.97 20.49 -73.00
C LYS A 261 -2.57 21.11 -72.92
N THR A 262 -2.04 21.42 -71.73
CA THR A 262 -0.69 22.02 -71.57
C THR A 262 0.40 20.96 -71.47
N LYS A 263 1.62 21.37 -71.84
CA LYS A 263 2.86 20.59 -71.62
C LYS A 263 3.43 20.78 -70.20
N HIS A 264 2.96 21.77 -69.45
CA HIS A 264 3.45 22.13 -68.10
C HIS A 264 2.57 21.56 -66.97
N LYS A 265 2.14 20.29 -67.09
CA LYS A 265 1.16 19.69 -66.18
C LYS A 265 1.62 19.69 -64.72
N GLU A 266 2.88 19.34 -64.47
CA GLU A 266 3.46 19.25 -63.12
C GLU A 266 3.40 20.59 -62.39
N TRP A 267 3.82 21.67 -63.06
CA TRP A 267 3.75 23.02 -62.47
C TRP A 267 2.32 23.50 -62.28
N LEU A 268 1.45 23.25 -63.26
CA LEU A 268 0.04 23.61 -63.17
C LEU A 268 -0.67 22.91 -62.00
N GLU A 269 -0.30 21.66 -61.70
CA GLU A 269 -0.80 20.93 -60.53
C GLU A 269 -0.40 21.63 -59.23
N LYS A 270 0.90 21.95 -59.07
CA LYS A 270 1.40 22.71 -57.90
C LYS A 270 0.66 24.05 -57.72
N TYR A 271 0.47 24.80 -58.80
CA TYR A 271 -0.25 26.09 -58.75
C TYR A 271 -1.74 25.97 -58.41
N LEU A 272 -2.36 24.84 -58.76
CA LEU A 272 -3.76 24.55 -58.41
C LEU A 272 -3.92 24.15 -56.95
N GLU A 273 -2.88 23.56 -56.34
CA GLU A 273 -2.84 23.20 -54.92
C GLU A 273 -2.57 24.42 -54.03
N ASP A 274 -1.40 25.04 -54.17
CA ASP A 274 -1.05 26.30 -53.51
C ASP A 274 -0.25 27.19 -54.45
N PHE A 275 -0.93 28.20 -54.99
CA PHE A 275 -0.32 29.13 -55.92
C PHE A 275 0.89 29.88 -55.32
N SER A 276 0.83 30.22 -54.03
CA SER A 276 1.85 31.04 -53.40
C SER A 276 3.11 30.24 -53.10
N ASP A 277 2.96 28.97 -52.72
CA ASP A 277 4.09 28.08 -52.50
C ASP A 277 4.70 27.61 -53.83
N ALA A 278 3.88 27.26 -54.82
CA ALA A 278 4.35 26.97 -56.18
C ALA A 278 5.13 28.16 -56.77
N LEU A 279 4.67 29.40 -56.57
CA LEU A 279 5.36 30.60 -57.05
C LEU A 279 6.75 30.79 -56.43
N GLN A 280 6.97 30.36 -55.18
CA GLN A 280 8.28 30.46 -54.54
C GLN A 280 9.29 29.48 -55.18
N GLU A 281 8.82 28.28 -55.53
CA GLU A 281 9.63 27.21 -56.14
C GLU A 281 9.90 27.45 -57.64
N ASP A 282 9.05 28.21 -58.32
CA ASP A 282 9.12 28.42 -59.77
C ASP A 282 10.19 29.44 -60.16
N GLU A 283 11.44 28.96 -60.25
CA GLU A 283 12.59 29.80 -60.57
C GLU A 283 12.51 30.45 -61.96
N GLU A 284 12.02 29.69 -62.93
CA GLU A 284 11.87 30.09 -64.33
C GLU A 284 10.56 30.82 -64.62
N LEU A 285 9.68 30.97 -63.63
CA LEU A 285 8.33 31.50 -63.78
C LEU A 285 7.54 30.81 -64.92
N ILE A 286 7.56 29.49 -64.95
CA ILE A 286 6.77 28.65 -65.86
C ILE A 286 5.29 29.02 -65.81
N ILE A 287 4.81 29.55 -64.68
CA ILE A 287 3.47 30.15 -64.59
C ILE A 287 3.19 31.17 -65.69
N THR A 288 4.16 31.96 -66.15
CA THR A 288 3.93 32.95 -67.20
C THR A 288 3.54 32.28 -68.51
N LYS A 289 4.24 31.20 -68.90
CA LYS A 289 3.90 30.35 -70.05
C LYS A 289 2.51 29.73 -69.91
N ILE A 290 2.15 29.28 -68.71
CA ILE A 290 0.81 28.74 -68.42
C ILE A 290 -0.26 29.84 -68.57
N LEU A 291 -0.03 31.04 -68.05
CA LEU A 291 -0.97 32.16 -68.15
C LEU A 291 -1.14 32.63 -69.60
N ASP A 292 -0.07 32.62 -70.40
CA ASP A 292 -0.12 32.90 -71.83
C ASP A 292 -0.91 31.82 -72.58
N GLU A 293 -0.69 30.53 -72.28
CA GLU A 293 -1.52 29.44 -72.84
C GLU A 293 -3.01 29.59 -72.48
N ILE A 294 -3.32 30.04 -71.26
CA ILE A 294 -4.71 30.33 -70.87
C ILE A 294 -5.24 31.48 -71.73
N HIS A 295 -4.46 32.55 -71.91
CA HIS A 295 -4.84 33.72 -72.69
C HIS A 295 -5.07 33.39 -74.17
N ASP A 296 -4.23 32.55 -74.77
CA ASP A 296 -4.32 32.19 -76.18
C ASP A 296 -5.48 31.22 -76.45
N LYS A 297 -5.67 30.24 -75.57
CA LYS A 297 -6.74 29.22 -75.70
C LYS A 297 -8.06 29.67 -75.07
N PHE A 298 -8.19 30.96 -74.72
CA PHE A 298 -9.25 31.45 -73.83
C PHE A 298 -10.68 31.18 -74.36
N GLU A 299 -10.87 31.23 -75.68
CA GLU A 299 -12.15 30.92 -76.32
C GLU A 299 -12.44 29.41 -76.39
N GLU A 300 -11.41 28.58 -76.41
CA GLU A 300 -11.49 27.11 -76.44
C GLU A 300 -11.67 26.46 -75.06
N LEU A 301 -11.59 27.24 -73.96
CA LEU A 301 -11.60 26.71 -72.59
C LEU A 301 -13.01 26.42 -72.02
N GLU A 302 -14.08 26.50 -72.82
CA GLU A 302 -15.48 26.22 -72.42
C GLU A 302 -15.89 26.89 -71.09
N LEU A 303 -15.44 28.13 -70.89
CA LEU A 303 -15.78 28.94 -69.73
C LEU A 303 -17.05 29.76 -70.02
N THR A 304 -17.93 29.92 -69.04
CA THR A 304 -19.07 30.85 -69.11
C THR A 304 -18.59 32.30 -69.21
N ASP A 305 -19.32 33.19 -69.89
CA ASP A 305 -18.91 34.59 -70.11
C ASP A 305 -18.52 35.34 -68.83
N ALA A 306 -19.32 35.20 -67.76
CA ALA A 306 -19.00 35.82 -66.46
C ALA A 306 -17.67 35.32 -65.84
N ARG A 307 -17.25 34.09 -66.13
CA ARG A 307 -15.97 33.51 -65.67
C ARG A 307 -14.84 33.90 -66.61
N LYS A 308 -15.10 33.98 -67.91
CA LYS A 308 -14.19 34.53 -68.92
C LYS A 308 -13.76 35.95 -68.53
N ASP A 309 -14.69 36.82 -68.20
CA ASP A 309 -14.37 38.20 -67.81
C ASP A 309 -13.55 38.29 -66.52
N LYS A 310 -13.89 37.48 -65.51
CA LYS A 310 -13.15 37.43 -64.24
C LYS A 310 -11.72 36.92 -64.45
N ALA A 311 -11.53 35.88 -65.27
CA ALA A 311 -10.22 35.35 -65.58
C ALA A 311 -9.39 36.32 -66.45
N LYS A 312 -9.99 37.01 -67.43
CA LYS A 312 -9.31 38.10 -68.20
C LYS A 312 -8.82 39.22 -67.27
N LYS A 313 -9.65 39.63 -66.30
CA LYS A 313 -9.25 40.63 -65.29
C LYS A 313 -8.13 40.14 -64.38
N ALA A 314 -8.14 38.87 -63.99
CA ALA A 314 -7.07 38.27 -63.19
C ALA A 314 -5.76 38.16 -63.97
N LEU A 315 -5.78 37.71 -65.23
CA LEU A 315 -4.62 37.64 -66.12
C LEU A 315 -3.92 39.00 -66.25
N LYS A 316 -4.68 40.09 -66.41
CA LYS A 316 -4.14 41.45 -66.46
C LYS A 316 -3.47 41.88 -65.14
N LYS A 317 -3.97 41.40 -64.00
CA LYS A 317 -3.41 41.70 -62.67
C LYS A 317 -2.17 40.86 -62.37
N THR A 318 -2.08 39.64 -62.89
CA THR A 318 -0.97 38.70 -62.69
C THR A 318 0.10 38.86 -63.77
N SER A 319 0.60 40.08 -63.98
CA SER A 319 1.69 40.33 -64.93
C SER A 319 3.01 39.71 -64.45
N VAL A 320 3.96 39.51 -65.36
CA VAL A 320 5.31 39.00 -65.05
C VAL A 320 5.98 39.87 -63.96
N ALA A 321 5.84 41.19 -64.05
CA ALA A 321 6.39 42.13 -63.07
C ALA A 321 5.73 41.96 -61.69
N TRP A 322 4.41 41.76 -61.65
CA TRP A 322 3.68 41.51 -60.41
C TRP A 322 4.08 40.17 -59.79
N LEU A 323 4.14 39.08 -60.58
CA LEU A 323 4.55 37.75 -60.13
C LEU A 323 5.97 37.75 -59.56
N ASN A 324 6.92 38.41 -60.25
CA ASN A 324 8.27 38.60 -59.74
C ASN A 324 8.30 39.36 -58.41
N THR A 325 7.51 40.43 -58.31
CA THR A 325 7.42 41.23 -57.08
C THR A 325 6.88 40.39 -55.91
N GLN A 326 5.80 39.63 -56.13
CA GLN A 326 5.22 38.76 -55.12
C GLN A 326 6.16 37.62 -54.73
N ARG A 327 6.79 36.96 -55.71
CA ARG A 327 7.77 35.89 -55.48
C ARG A 327 8.93 36.40 -54.62
N LYS A 328 9.53 37.52 -54.99
CA LYS A 328 10.61 38.15 -54.23
C LYS A 328 10.16 38.46 -52.80
N LYS A 329 8.98 39.07 -52.62
CA LYS A 329 8.45 39.41 -51.30
C LYS A 329 8.25 38.17 -50.40
N LEU A 330 7.68 37.09 -50.94
CA LEU A 330 7.52 35.82 -50.20
C LEU A 330 8.87 35.23 -49.80
N LEU A 331 9.83 35.17 -50.74
CA LEU A 331 11.17 34.62 -50.48
C LEU A 331 11.95 35.43 -49.45
N ASP A 332 11.93 36.77 -49.57
CA ASP A 332 12.61 37.67 -48.63
C ASP A 332 12.02 37.53 -47.22
N THR A 333 10.68 37.50 -47.11
CA THR A 333 9.99 37.34 -45.82
C THR A 333 10.27 35.96 -45.21
N LYS A 334 10.23 34.89 -46.00
CA LYS A 334 10.54 33.53 -45.54
C LYS A 334 12.00 33.41 -45.07
N LYS A 335 12.94 34.02 -45.81
CA LYS A 335 14.35 34.08 -45.42
C LYS A 335 14.55 34.85 -44.11
N ALA A 336 13.85 35.97 -43.93
CA ALA A 336 13.87 36.74 -42.69
C ALA A 336 13.34 35.91 -41.50
N ILE A 337 12.21 35.22 -41.68
CA ILE A 337 11.64 34.29 -40.68
C ILE A 337 12.66 33.22 -40.31
N SER A 338 13.21 32.49 -41.29
CA SER A 338 14.16 31.41 -41.01
C SER A 338 15.43 31.91 -40.32
N SER A 339 15.96 33.07 -40.71
CA SER A 339 17.13 33.67 -40.05
C SER A 339 16.82 34.07 -38.61
N LEU A 340 15.65 34.62 -38.35
CA LEU A 340 15.23 35.02 -37.01
C LEU A 340 14.96 33.81 -36.11
N GLU A 341 14.33 32.76 -36.64
CA GLU A 341 14.14 31.48 -35.94
C GLU A 341 15.48 30.84 -35.58
N GLU A 342 16.47 30.82 -36.48
CA GLU A 342 17.80 30.31 -36.19
C GLU A 342 18.49 31.10 -35.08
N ARG A 343 18.40 32.43 -35.12
CA ARG A 343 18.98 33.32 -34.10
C ARG A 343 18.30 33.13 -32.75
N LEU A 344 16.97 33.01 -32.72
CA LEU A 344 16.20 32.73 -31.51
C LEU A 344 16.54 31.34 -30.94
N GLY A 345 16.71 30.33 -31.79
CA GLY A 345 17.07 28.97 -31.37
C GLY A 345 18.48 28.86 -30.78
N LYS A 346 19.38 29.78 -31.14
CA LYS A 346 20.75 29.89 -30.62
C LYS A 346 20.90 30.94 -29.52
N ASP A 347 19.82 31.64 -29.13
CA ASP A 347 19.91 32.71 -28.15
C ASP A 347 20.18 32.15 -26.75
N THR A 348 21.35 32.50 -26.21
CA THR A 348 21.80 32.00 -24.92
C THR A 348 20.86 32.38 -23.77
N THR A 349 20.24 33.55 -23.82
CA THR A 349 19.33 34.00 -22.74
C THR A 349 18.10 33.12 -22.70
N ARG A 350 17.52 32.82 -23.88
CA ARG A 350 16.37 31.92 -24.00
C ARG A 350 16.72 30.52 -23.51
N LEU A 351 17.84 29.97 -23.96
CA LEU A 351 18.28 28.63 -23.55
C LEU A 351 18.50 28.53 -22.03
N LEU A 352 19.09 29.56 -21.42
CA LEU A 352 19.29 29.61 -19.96
C LEU A 352 17.96 29.68 -19.20
N ILE A 353 16.98 30.47 -19.68
CA ILE A 353 15.66 30.54 -19.06
C ILE A 353 14.95 29.20 -19.14
N ASP A 354 14.92 28.58 -20.31
CA ASP A 354 14.28 27.27 -20.53
C ASP A 354 14.93 26.20 -19.62
N GLU A 355 16.24 26.19 -19.49
CA GLU A 355 16.97 25.30 -18.58
C GLU A 355 16.60 25.55 -17.11
N GLN A 356 16.61 26.82 -16.66
CA GLN A 356 16.23 27.14 -15.28
C GLN A 356 14.77 26.77 -14.98
N GLN A 357 13.86 26.98 -15.93
CA GLN A 357 12.45 26.60 -15.78
C GLN A 357 12.28 25.08 -15.66
N ARG A 358 13.01 24.29 -16.45
CA ARG A 358 13.03 22.82 -16.33
C ARG A 358 13.56 22.39 -14.96
N TRP A 359 14.65 22.99 -14.49
CA TRP A 359 15.19 22.72 -13.16
C TRP A 359 14.21 23.13 -12.05
N GLN A 360 13.52 24.25 -12.21
CA GLN A 360 12.49 24.71 -11.28
C GLN A 360 11.36 23.68 -11.18
N ALA A 361 10.83 23.23 -12.32
CA ALA A 361 9.74 22.24 -12.36
C ALA A 361 10.14 20.92 -11.69
N SER A 362 11.31 20.37 -12.05
CA SER A 362 11.82 19.13 -11.45
C SER A 362 12.10 19.27 -9.94
N THR A 363 12.67 20.40 -9.51
CA THR A 363 12.92 20.65 -8.07
C THR A 363 11.63 20.84 -7.29
N GLN A 364 10.63 21.51 -7.89
CA GLN A 364 9.30 21.68 -7.31
C GLN A 364 8.60 20.33 -7.13
N GLU A 365 8.62 19.47 -8.14
CA GLU A 365 8.08 18.10 -8.05
C GLU A 365 8.76 17.31 -6.91
N HIS A 366 10.08 17.41 -6.79
CA HIS A 366 10.80 16.77 -5.69
C HIS A 366 10.37 17.29 -4.31
N VAL A 367 10.20 18.61 -4.16
CA VAL A 367 9.68 19.25 -2.93
C VAL A 367 8.27 18.76 -2.62
N ASP A 368 7.39 18.67 -3.62
CA ASP A 368 6.00 18.25 -3.43
C ASP A 368 5.90 16.77 -3.04
N ASN A 369 6.77 15.91 -3.58
CA ASN A 369 6.88 14.52 -3.18
C ASN A 369 7.31 14.37 -1.70
N ILE A 370 8.30 15.14 -1.25
CA ILE A 370 8.72 15.13 0.16
C ILE A 370 7.58 15.63 1.06
N ARG A 371 6.90 16.73 0.68
CA ARG A 371 5.75 17.25 1.43
C ARG A 371 4.60 16.25 1.53
N LYS A 372 4.33 15.51 0.45
CA LYS A 372 3.34 14.42 0.45
C LYS A 372 3.72 13.33 1.45
N ASN A 373 4.99 12.91 1.48
CA ASN A 373 5.47 11.92 2.45
C ASN A 373 5.36 12.43 3.90
N ILE A 374 5.73 13.69 4.15
CA ILE A 374 5.53 14.35 5.46
C ILE A 374 4.05 14.29 5.86
N GLY A 375 3.14 14.64 4.96
CA GLY A 375 1.70 14.60 5.21
C GLY A 375 1.19 13.20 5.55
N LEU A 376 1.66 12.16 4.85
CA LEU A 376 1.30 10.76 5.15
C LEU A 376 1.78 10.32 6.55
N ILE A 377 3.01 10.70 6.93
CA ILE A 377 3.56 10.38 8.26
C ILE A 377 2.79 11.13 9.36
N GLU A 378 2.46 12.41 9.14
CA GLU A 378 1.66 13.21 10.08
C GLU A 378 0.25 12.64 10.25
N GLU A 379 -0.37 12.20 9.15
CA GLU A 379 -1.67 11.52 9.20
C GLU A 379 -1.58 10.21 9.99
N GLU A 380 -0.59 9.36 9.73
CA GLU A 380 -0.40 8.11 10.47
C GLU A 380 -0.19 8.38 11.97
N LEU A 381 0.66 9.35 12.33
CA LEU A 381 0.89 9.79 13.71
C LEU A 381 -0.40 10.27 14.40
N SER A 382 -1.27 10.98 13.68
CA SER A 382 -2.54 11.48 14.22
C SER A 382 -3.54 10.37 14.54
N ARG A 383 -3.48 9.26 13.79
CA ARG A 383 -4.33 8.08 14.00
C ARG A 383 -3.89 7.24 15.20
N LEU A 384 -2.61 7.35 15.61
CA LEU A 384 -2.12 6.70 16.82
C LEU A 384 -2.60 7.48 18.05
N SER A 385 -3.40 6.82 18.90
CA SER A 385 -3.94 7.41 20.13
C SER A 385 -3.32 6.78 21.39
N PRO A 386 -2.19 7.32 21.89
CA PRO A 386 -1.56 6.88 23.13
C PRO A 386 -2.51 6.93 24.32
N ARG A 387 -3.35 7.98 24.41
CA ARG A 387 -4.33 8.16 25.49
C ARG A 387 -5.33 7.01 25.55
N LEU A 388 -5.92 6.63 24.41
CA LEU A 388 -6.87 5.53 24.36
C LEU A 388 -6.20 4.19 24.70
N SER A 389 -4.96 3.98 24.25
CA SER A 389 -4.20 2.78 24.59
C SER A 389 -3.87 2.71 26.09
N LEU A 390 -3.45 3.84 26.68
CA LEU A 390 -3.16 3.93 28.11
C LEU A 390 -4.42 3.74 28.96
N GLN A 391 -5.56 4.27 28.51
CA GLN A 391 -6.85 4.03 29.16
C GLN A 391 -7.19 2.54 29.19
N LYS A 392 -6.94 1.79 28.11
CA LYS A 392 -7.15 0.34 28.10
C LYS A 392 -6.25 -0.41 29.08
N VAL A 393 -5.00 0.04 29.26
CA VAL A 393 -4.11 -0.49 30.30
C VAL A 393 -4.69 -0.20 31.68
N ARG A 394 -5.09 1.05 31.95
CA ARG A 394 -5.73 1.47 33.20
C ARG A 394 -6.99 0.65 33.52
N ASP A 395 -7.86 0.44 32.53
CA ASP A 395 -9.09 -0.34 32.68
C ASP A 395 -8.79 -1.82 32.97
N ALA A 396 -7.73 -2.38 32.37
CA ALA A 396 -7.29 -3.74 32.65
C ALA A 396 -6.75 -3.88 34.09
N LEU A 397 -5.93 -2.92 34.55
CA LEU A 397 -5.39 -2.90 35.91
C LEU A 397 -6.48 -2.70 36.97
N ARG A 398 -7.48 -1.83 36.72
CA ARG A 398 -8.61 -1.61 37.65
C ARG A 398 -9.48 -2.85 37.86
N ARG A 399 -9.50 -3.79 36.90
CA ARG A 399 -10.17 -5.08 37.05
C ARG A 399 -9.44 -6.05 37.98
N LEU A 400 -8.16 -5.80 38.22
CA LEU A 400 -7.32 -6.51 39.19
C LEU A 400 -7.39 -5.84 40.56
N HIS A 401 -7.29 -4.51 40.61
CA HIS A 401 -7.32 -3.73 41.85
C HIS A 401 -8.14 -2.43 41.68
N GLU A 402 -9.28 -2.34 42.35
CA GLU A 402 -10.31 -1.32 42.08
C GLU A 402 -9.82 0.11 42.37
N LYS A 403 -8.94 0.26 43.37
CA LYS A 403 -8.32 1.54 43.76
C LYS A 403 -6.91 1.75 43.18
N LEU A 404 -6.62 1.12 42.03
CA LEU A 404 -5.37 1.36 41.31
C LEU A 404 -5.53 2.58 40.40
N ASP A 405 -4.61 3.52 40.57
CA ASP A 405 -4.45 4.65 39.66
C ASP A 405 -3.11 4.60 38.94
N LEU A 406 -3.17 4.85 37.64
CA LEU A 406 -1.99 4.84 36.78
C LEU A 406 -1.70 6.29 36.42
N LYS A 407 -0.57 6.82 36.92
CA LYS A 407 -0.14 8.19 36.66
C LYS A 407 0.06 8.36 35.15
N GLU A 408 -0.51 9.43 34.60
CA GLU A 408 -0.13 9.86 33.26
C GLU A 408 1.24 10.53 33.39
N LEU A 409 2.25 9.99 32.70
CA LEU A 409 3.48 10.73 32.48
C LEU A 409 3.11 12.02 31.73
N SER A 410 3.31 13.16 32.40
CA SER A 410 3.01 14.51 31.92
C SER A 410 3.84 14.89 30.70
#